data_AF-A0A7K1GWG3-F1
#
_entry.id   AF-A0A7K1GWG3-F1
#
_cell.length_a   1.000
_cell.length_b   1.000
_cell.length_c   1.000
_cell.angle_alpha   90.00
_cell.angle_beta   90.00
_cell.angle_gamma   90.00
#
_symmetry.space_group_name_H-M   'P 1'
#
loop_
_entity.id
_entity.type
_entity.pdbx_description
1 polymer ?
#
loop_
_entity_poly.entity_id
_entity_poly.type
_entity_poly.pdbx_seq_one_letter_code
_entity_poly.pdbx_strand_id
1 'polypeptide(L)'
;MTSASTAQSASPDQPSEPTATTAAGTDPPTGGIPAAIRRRLATVEAGLNDRSWLATAVVVAIAAVLRFANLSHPPGKIFDEVYYARDAWGLVDKGVEWNYQNNAPSYVVHPPLGKWLIGLGEWAFGYSDAEHGILVPGNLFTTAPEFGWRFSAALVGTLSVLLLVRIGRRMFRSTVLGCAAGLLLAVDGFHLVLSRTALLDIFLLFFVLAAFGALVLDRDATRRRWARALESGLDPTAPGRAGRPPGGWRNWPWWRLATGVLLGCAFAVKWSALFFVPVFALLMFLWDVGARKSAGVRRPWRDTLLDGVPWMVLAGLAMAVTYVATWSGWLFSQEGYYRLAERYPDANLSDKPIIGPLWNLVQYHQAALGFHNQLDDPHKYQSWPWQWLLLGRPVAFHWTGDGPCGAASCAEEVLLLGTPLLWWSFLPALVALIWLGLARRDWRAGAILLAVAAGLLPWYWFALEGRTMFSFYAAPVVPFLVLAVVYVLGAIASPAGMSGTRAVTGPDEEASRDRRLVGSVVAGAYVVLVVLCFAYFYPIFVGLTIPYEDWSARMWLDGRWI
;
A
#
# COMPACT_ATOMS: atom_id res chain seq x y z
N MET A 1 -68.11 -16.38 -51.22
CA MET A 1 -68.47 -16.65 -49.82
C MET A 1 -68.01 -15.45 -49.02
N THR A 2 -68.74 -14.33 -49.17
CA THR A 2 -69.88 -13.86 -48.36
C THR A 2 -69.39 -13.16 -47.09
N SER A 3 -69.63 -11.87 -46.81
CA SER A 3 -70.38 -10.82 -47.50
C SER A 3 -70.12 -9.48 -46.77
N ALA A 4 -70.14 -8.38 -47.53
CA ALA A 4 -70.67 -7.03 -47.21
C ALA A 4 -70.05 -6.22 -46.04
N SER A 5 -69.48 -5.03 -46.28
CA SER A 5 -70.12 -3.70 -46.54
C SER A 5 -70.88 -3.20 -45.30
N THR A 6 -70.64 -2.02 -44.72
CA THR A 6 -70.75 -0.66 -45.31
C THR A 6 -70.13 0.40 -44.39
N ALA A 7 -69.65 1.49 -44.98
CA ALA A 7 -69.36 2.78 -44.32
C ALA A 7 -70.56 3.73 -44.36
N GLN A 8 -70.76 4.52 -43.30
CA GLN A 8 -71.54 5.78 -43.16
C GLN A 8 -71.55 6.11 -41.65
N SER A 9 -71.52 7.32 -41.10
CA SER A 9 -71.37 8.72 -41.53
C SER A 9 -71.28 9.54 -40.23
N ALA A 10 -70.59 10.69 -40.24
CA ALA A 10 -70.42 11.58 -39.09
C ALA A 10 -71.65 12.47 -38.82
N SER A 11 -71.90 12.84 -37.55
CA SER A 11 -72.24 14.20 -37.04
C SER A 11 -72.75 14.19 -35.57
N PRO A 12 -72.80 15.34 -34.84
CA PRO A 12 -72.25 15.51 -33.49
C PRO A 12 -73.30 15.86 -32.39
N ASP A 13 -72.78 16.27 -31.22
CA ASP A 13 -73.43 16.87 -30.05
C ASP A 13 -74.08 15.95 -29.01
N GLN A 14 -73.39 15.76 -27.86
CA GLN A 14 -73.82 16.35 -26.57
C GLN A 14 -72.77 16.15 -25.44
N PRO A 15 -72.68 17.08 -24.47
CA PRO A 15 -71.62 17.13 -23.46
C PRO A 15 -72.04 16.52 -22.11
N SER A 16 -71.13 15.83 -21.42
CA SER A 16 -71.29 15.50 -19.99
C SER A 16 -69.95 15.30 -19.26
N GLU A 17 -69.58 16.32 -18.49
CA GLU A 17 -68.90 16.36 -17.18
C GLU A 17 -67.57 15.61 -16.88
N PRO A 18 -66.68 16.24 -16.08
CA PRO A 18 -65.32 15.78 -15.85
C PRO A 18 -65.27 14.62 -14.86
N THR A 19 -64.84 13.44 -15.32
CA THR A 19 -64.61 12.30 -14.44
C THR A 19 -63.35 12.54 -13.60
N ALA A 20 -63.56 12.44 -12.30
CA ALA A 20 -62.61 12.66 -11.23
C ALA A 20 -61.29 11.90 -11.40
N THR A 21 -60.23 12.62 -11.02
CA THR A 21 -58.88 12.19 -10.72
C THR A 21 -58.85 10.80 -10.09
N THR A 22 -58.45 9.79 -10.86
CA THR A 22 -58.05 8.49 -10.33
C THR A 22 -56.67 8.67 -9.71
N ALA A 23 -56.66 8.92 -8.40
CA ALA A 23 -55.49 8.75 -7.56
C ALA A 23 -55.04 7.28 -7.69
N ALA A 24 -54.03 7.04 -8.53
CA ALA A 24 -53.35 5.77 -8.61
C ALA A 24 -52.72 5.47 -7.23
N GLY A 25 -53.06 4.29 -6.72
CA GLY A 25 -52.88 3.89 -5.35
C GLY A 25 -51.45 4.03 -4.85
N THR A 26 -51.35 4.54 -3.63
CA THR A 26 -50.22 4.31 -2.74
C THR A 26 -50.09 2.82 -2.50
N ASP A 27 -49.14 2.18 -3.16
CA ASP A 27 -48.57 0.93 -2.66
C ASP A 27 -48.19 1.11 -1.18
N PRO A 28 -48.44 0.13 -0.30
CA PRO A 28 -47.96 0.20 1.07
C PRO A 28 -46.44 0.38 1.04
N PRO A 29 -45.84 1.25 1.88
CA PRO A 29 -44.41 1.47 1.86
C PRO A 29 -43.74 0.16 2.27
N THR A 30 -43.16 -0.54 1.31
CA THR A 30 -42.25 -1.65 1.57
C THR A 30 -41.19 -1.13 2.53
N GLY A 31 -41.14 -1.68 3.75
CA GLY A 31 -40.34 -1.22 4.88
C GLY A 31 -38.83 -1.30 4.60
N GLY A 32 -38.32 -0.36 3.80
CA GLY A 32 -36.94 -0.29 3.38
C GLY A 32 -36.43 1.15 3.37
N ILE A 33 -35.14 1.31 3.65
CA ILE A 33 -34.48 2.61 3.59
C ILE A 33 -34.57 3.24 2.20
N PRO A 34 -34.72 4.58 2.08
CA PRO A 34 -34.74 5.27 0.78
C PRO A 34 -33.59 4.85 -0.13
N ALA A 35 -33.88 4.62 -1.42
CA ALA A 35 -32.89 4.14 -2.41
C ALA A 35 -31.64 5.03 -2.49
N ALA A 36 -31.78 6.33 -2.26
CA ALA A 36 -30.66 7.27 -2.18
C ALA A 36 -29.71 6.98 -1.01
N ILE A 37 -30.22 6.63 0.17
CA ILE A 37 -29.42 6.27 1.35
C ILE A 37 -28.75 4.92 1.13
N ARG A 38 -29.50 3.93 0.63
CA ARG A 38 -28.97 2.62 0.24
C ARG A 38 -27.77 2.76 -0.71
N ARG A 39 -27.91 3.59 -1.76
CA ARG A 39 -26.84 3.84 -2.73
C ARG A 39 -25.61 4.53 -2.11
N ARG A 40 -25.80 5.48 -1.20
CA ARG A 40 -24.69 6.20 -0.51
C ARG A 40 -23.93 5.29 0.46
N LEU A 41 -24.62 4.33 1.08
CA LEU A 41 -24.02 3.35 1.99
C LEU A 41 -23.54 2.08 1.29
N ALA A 42 -23.86 1.88 0.01
CA ALA A 42 -23.46 0.71 -0.76
C ALA A 42 -21.93 0.52 -0.76
N THR A 43 -21.50 -0.71 -0.51
CA THR A 43 -20.11 -1.15 -0.53
C THR A 43 -19.93 -2.23 -1.59
N VAL A 44 -18.68 -2.57 -1.95
CA VAL A 44 -18.44 -3.75 -2.79
C VAL A 44 -18.84 -4.98 -1.97
N GLU A 45 -19.69 -5.83 -2.54
CA GLU A 45 -20.11 -7.08 -1.91
C GLU A 45 -18.90 -7.95 -1.57
N ALA A 46 -18.97 -8.61 -0.42
CA ALA A 46 -17.91 -9.47 0.09
C ALA A 46 -17.87 -10.86 -0.56
N GLY A 47 -18.75 -11.13 -1.54
CA GLY A 47 -18.82 -12.42 -2.22
C GLY A 47 -17.52 -12.78 -2.94
N LEU A 48 -17.15 -14.06 -2.85
CA LEU A 48 -16.07 -14.64 -3.64
C LEU A 48 -16.51 -14.64 -5.11
N ASN A 49 -15.97 -13.72 -5.90
CA ASN A 49 -16.12 -13.75 -7.35
C ASN A 49 -14.93 -14.52 -7.92
N ASP A 50 -15.16 -15.75 -8.34
CA ASP A 50 -14.10 -16.68 -8.79
C ASP A 50 -13.28 -16.10 -9.95
N ARG A 51 -13.94 -15.44 -10.91
CA ARG A 51 -13.25 -14.77 -12.03
C ARG A 51 -12.31 -13.66 -11.54
N SER A 52 -12.75 -12.90 -10.53
CA SER A 52 -11.91 -11.89 -9.90
C SER A 52 -10.76 -12.47 -9.10
N TRP A 53 -10.91 -13.67 -8.53
CA TRP A 53 -9.81 -14.35 -7.84
C TRP A 53 -8.81 -14.92 -8.83
N LEU A 54 -9.28 -15.57 -9.89
CA LEU A 54 -8.45 -16.07 -10.99
C LEU A 54 -7.62 -14.95 -11.64
N ALA A 55 -8.26 -13.81 -11.99
CA ALA A 55 -7.54 -12.69 -12.59
C ALA A 55 -6.44 -12.12 -11.69
N THR A 56 -6.65 -12.14 -10.36
CA THR A 56 -5.59 -11.76 -9.42
C THR A 56 -4.52 -12.82 -9.29
N ALA A 57 -4.88 -14.11 -9.29
CA ALA A 57 -3.92 -15.20 -9.24
C ALA A 57 -2.94 -15.12 -10.42
N VAL A 58 -3.42 -14.78 -11.62
CA VAL A 58 -2.57 -14.55 -12.80
C VAL A 58 -1.58 -13.40 -12.57
N VAL A 59 -2.05 -12.24 -12.10
CA VAL A 59 -1.17 -11.07 -11.83
C VAL A 59 -0.15 -11.38 -10.73
N VAL A 60 -0.57 -12.09 -9.68
CA VAL A 60 0.30 -12.50 -8.58
C VAL A 60 1.32 -13.54 -9.04
N ALA A 61 0.94 -14.47 -9.93
CA ALA A 61 1.87 -15.43 -10.52
C ALA A 61 2.96 -14.73 -11.34
N ILE A 62 2.60 -13.73 -12.16
CA ILE A 62 3.58 -12.89 -12.88
C ILE A 62 4.52 -12.22 -11.88
N ALA A 63 3.98 -11.61 -10.83
CA ALA A 63 4.78 -10.95 -9.80
C ALA A 63 5.73 -11.90 -9.07
N ALA A 64 5.26 -13.12 -8.75
CA ALA A 64 6.04 -14.16 -8.10
C ALA A 64 7.19 -14.62 -8.99
N VAL A 65 6.92 -14.90 -10.28
CA VAL A 65 7.96 -15.29 -11.25
C VAL A 65 9.06 -14.23 -11.32
N LEU A 66 8.70 -12.95 -11.48
CA LEU A 66 9.68 -11.86 -11.54
C LEU A 66 10.54 -11.74 -10.28
N ARG A 67 9.98 -12.03 -9.11
CA ARG A 67 10.65 -11.88 -7.81
C ARG A 67 11.49 -13.09 -7.43
N PHE A 68 11.06 -14.29 -7.77
CA PHE A 68 11.74 -15.53 -7.37
C PHE A 68 12.68 -16.09 -8.44
N ALA A 69 12.49 -15.75 -9.73
CA ALA A 69 13.39 -16.21 -10.77
C ALA A 69 14.81 -15.72 -10.49
N ASN A 70 15.76 -16.66 -10.39
CA ASN A 70 17.17 -16.37 -10.11
C ASN A 70 17.39 -15.45 -8.88
N LEU A 71 16.64 -15.65 -7.79
CA LEU A 71 16.69 -14.77 -6.62
C LEU A 71 18.07 -14.75 -5.92
N SER A 72 18.83 -15.83 -6.03
CA SER A 72 20.18 -15.94 -5.46
C SER A 72 21.21 -15.05 -6.15
N HIS A 73 20.89 -14.50 -7.31
CA HIS A 73 21.79 -13.65 -8.08
C HIS A 73 21.50 -12.16 -7.83
N PRO A 74 22.52 -11.28 -7.73
CA PRO A 74 23.97 -11.58 -7.77
C PRO A 74 24.46 -12.27 -6.48
N PRO A 75 25.55 -13.05 -6.55
CA PRO A 75 26.14 -13.70 -5.39
C PRO A 75 26.72 -12.66 -4.41
N GLY A 76 26.70 -13.00 -3.12
CA GLY A 76 27.13 -12.11 -2.04
C GLY A 76 26.08 -11.07 -1.65
N LYS A 77 26.42 -10.33 -0.59
CA LYS A 77 25.58 -9.26 -0.05
C LYS A 77 25.78 -7.99 -0.90
N ILE A 78 24.70 -7.40 -1.37
CA ILE A 78 24.72 -6.14 -2.14
C ILE A 78 24.15 -4.98 -1.33
N PHE A 79 24.66 -3.77 -1.53
CA PHE A 79 24.19 -2.57 -0.81
C PHE A 79 24.06 -2.82 0.71
N ASP A 80 22.97 -2.38 1.34
CA ASP A 80 22.72 -2.55 2.78
C ASP A 80 22.39 -4.00 3.21
N GLU A 81 22.40 -5.00 2.32
CA GLU A 81 22.33 -6.42 2.76
C GLU A 81 23.50 -6.76 3.69
N VAL A 82 24.63 -6.06 3.56
CA VAL A 82 25.78 -6.17 4.47
C VAL A 82 25.42 -5.89 5.93
N TYR A 83 24.40 -5.06 6.17
CA TYR A 83 23.87 -4.77 7.51
C TYR A 83 22.69 -5.68 7.84
N TYR A 84 21.63 -5.63 7.01
CA TYR A 84 20.35 -6.22 7.42
C TYR A 84 20.34 -7.75 7.41
N ALA A 85 21.07 -8.43 6.52
CA ALA A 85 21.17 -9.89 6.56
C ALA A 85 21.96 -10.34 7.80
N ARG A 86 23.03 -9.62 8.15
CA ARG A 86 23.82 -9.93 9.36
C ARG A 86 23.01 -9.73 10.64
N ASP A 87 22.34 -8.58 10.75
CA ASP A 87 21.50 -8.27 11.90
C ASP A 87 20.31 -9.23 12.02
N ALA A 88 19.72 -9.62 10.89
CA ALA A 88 18.65 -10.62 10.84
C ALA A 88 19.12 -11.98 11.37
N TRP A 89 20.31 -12.42 10.98
CA TRP A 89 20.88 -13.66 11.50
C TRP A 89 21.14 -13.56 13.00
N GLY A 90 21.66 -12.42 13.48
CA GLY A 90 21.83 -12.14 14.91
C GLY A 90 20.51 -12.30 15.69
N LEU A 91 19.40 -11.77 15.15
CA LEU A 91 18.08 -11.96 15.75
C LEU A 91 17.67 -13.45 15.81
N VAL A 92 17.91 -14.21 14.74
CA VAL A 92 17.58 -15.66 14.71
C VAL A 92 18.41 -16.46 15.72
N ASP A 93 19.72 -16.22 15.78
CA ASP A 93 20.67 -16.97 16.62
C ASP A 93 20.63 -16.53 18.09
N LYS A 94 20.57 -15.22 18.36
CA LYS A 94 20.72 -14.62 19.71
C LYS A 94 19.46 -13.98 20.26
N GLY A 95 18.43 -13.76 19.44
CA GLY A 95 17.26 -12.96 19.81
C GLY A 95 17.51 -11.44 19.83
N VAL A 96 18.73 -10.99 19.51
CA VAL A 96 19.17 -9.60 19.50
C VAL A 96 20.18 -9.39 18.36
N GLU A 97 20.31 -8.17 17.88
CA GLU A 97 21.33 -7.84 16.88
C GLU A 97 22.74 -8.05 17.45
N TRP A 98 23.60 -8.71 16.67
CA TRP A 98 24.87 -9.24 17.15
C TRP A 98 25.99 -8.98 16.16
N ASN A 99 27.14 -8.52 16.67
CA ASN A 99 28.36 -8.39 15.89
C ASN A 99 29.25 -9.62 16.14
N TYR A 100 29.39 -10.45 15.12
CA TYR A 100 30.18 -11.68 15.18
C TYR A 100 31.70 -11.46 15.10
N GLN A 101 32.17 -10.28 14.70
CA GLN A 101 33.62 -9.97 14.65
C GLN A 101 34.21 -9.84 16.05
N ASN A 102 33.52 -9.11 16.93
CA ASN A 102 33.94 -8.87 18.31
C ASN A 102 33.10 -9.64 19.34
N ASN A 103 32.16 -10.47 18.88
CA ASN A 103 31.25 -11.26 19.69
C ASN A 103 30.51 -10.42 20.76
N ALA A 104 29.91 -9.32 20.32
CA ALA A 104 29.24 -8.36 21.19
C ALA A 104 27.88 -7.91 20.62
N PRO A 105 26.99 -7.35 21.45
CA PRO A 105 25.71 -6.82 20.99
C PRO A 105 25.91 -5.68 19.99
N SER A 106 25.14 -5.68 18.90
CA SER A 106 25.21 -4.63 17.88
C SER A 106 24.23 -3.51 18.18
N TYR A 107 24.66 -2.26 18.01
CA TYR A 107 23.78 -1.11 18.05
C TYR A 107 23.20 -0.84 16.66
N VAL A 108 21.87 -0.79 16.58
CA VAL A 108 21.13 -0.61 15.33
C VAL A 108 20.05 0.46 15.49
N VAL A 109 19.87 1.28 14.46
CA VAL A 109 18.97 2.45 14.55
C VAL A 109 17.54 2.13 14.13
N HIS A 110 17.36 1.05 13.37
CA HIS A 110 16.05 0.62 12.91
C HIS A 110 15.43 -0.44 13.82
N PRO A 111 14.12 -0.35 14.11
CA PRO A 111 13.44 -1.34 14.92
C PRO A 111 13.43 -2.74 14.26
N PRO A 112 13.16 -3.80 15.03
CA PRO A 112 13.63 -5.14 14.67
C PRO A 112 12.73 -5.90 13.69
N LEU A 113 11.48 -5.49 13.44
CA LEU A 113 10.52 -6.36 12.72
C LEU A 113 10.96 -6.72 11.30
N GLY A 114 11.52 -5.76 10.55
CA GLY A 114 11.97 -6.05 9.18
C GLY A 114 13.12 -7.05 9.16
N LYS A 115 14.03 -6.97 10.13
CA LYS A 115 15.13 -7.91 10.31
C LYS A 115 14.64 -9.29 10.76
N TRP A 116 13.66 -9.35 11.67
CA TRP A 116 13.00 -10.61 12.02
C TRP A 116 12.40 -11.31 10.78
N LEU A 117 11.77 -10.55 9.89
CA LEU A 117 11.20 -11.10 8.67
C LEU A 117 12.26 -11.60 7.69
N ILE A 118 13.37 -10.87 7.52
CA ILE A 118 14.54 -11.36 6.76
C ILE A 118 15.06 -12.67 7.38
N GLY A 119 15.20 -12.69 8.71
CA GLY A 119 15.67 -13.84 9.47
C GLY A 119 14.78 -15.08 9.35
N LEU A 120 13.47 -14.93 9.12
CA LEU A 120 12.60 -16.07 8.81
C LEU A 120 13.00 -16.77 7.51
N GLY A 121 13.50 -16.03 6.52
CA GLY A 121 14.02 -16.59 5.27
C GLY A 121 15.33 -17.34 5.50
N GLU A 122 16.24 -16.74 6.26
CA GLU A 122 17.52 -17.35 6.67
C GLU A 122 17.30 -18.63 7.50
N TRP A 123 16.38 -18.58 8.47
CA TRP A 123 16.00 -19.74 9.29
C TRP A 123 15.43 -20.87 8.42
N ALA A 124 14.58 -20.54 7.45
CA ALA A 124 13.95 -21.52 6.57
C ALA A 124 14.92 -22.15 5.57
N PHE A 125 15.79 -21.33 4.96
CA PHE A 125 16.56 -21.72 3.77
C PHE A 125 18.09 -21.76 3.94
N GLY A 126 18.58 -21.42 5.13
CA GLY A 126 19.99 -21.40 5.48
C GLY A 126 20.59 -20.00 5.44
N TYR A 127 21.72 -19.86 6.11
CA TYR A 127 22.50 -18.63 6.16
C TYR A 127 23.98 -18.96 6.09
N SER A 128 24.75 -18.11 5.41
CA SER A 128 26.21 -18.16 5.49
C SER A 128 26.81 -16.77 5.50
N ASP A 129 27.87 -16.60 6.26
CA ASP A 129 28.72 -15.42 6.23
C ASP A 129 30.18 -15.86 6.24
N ALA A 130 30.76 -15.92 5.05
CA ALA A 130 32.14 -16.38 4.85
C ALA A 130 33.15 -15.53 5.64
N GLU A 131 32.89 -14.22 5.77
CA GLU A 131 33.74 -13.28 6.53
C GLU A 131 33.88 -13.68 8.00
N HIS A 132 32.83 -14.29 8.57
CA HIS A 132 32.77 -14.65 9.99
C HIS A 132 32.76 -16.17 10.23
N GLY A 133 33.01 -16.98 9.18
CA GLY A 133 33.02 -18.44 9.28
C GLY A 133 31.67 -19.06 9.66
N ILE A 134 30.55 -18.38 9.39
CA ILE A 134 29.21 -18.86 9.71
C ILE A 134 28.67 -19.65 8.53
N LEU A 135 28.24 -20.89 8.78
CA LEU A 135 27.55 -21.73 7.81
C LEU A 135 26.46 -22.52 8.53
N VAL A 136 25.20 -22.22 8.23
CA VAL A 136 24.05 -22.84 8.92
C VAL A 136 23.04 -23.34 7.90
N PRO A 137 22.64 -24.63 7.97
CA PRO A 137 21.63 -25.19 7.07
C PRO A 137 20.24 -24.62 7.36
N GLY A 138 19.38 -24.63 6.33
CA GLY A 138 17.98 -24.23 6.47
C GLY A 138 17.15 -25.29 7.19
N ASN A 139 16.15 -24.86 7.96
CA ASN A 139 15.24 -25.76 8.68
C ASN A 139 14.18 -26.40 7.76
N LEU A 140 13.87 -25.79 6.61
CA LEU A 140 13.03 -26.40 5.58
C LEU A 140 13.89 -27.09 4.52
N PHE A 141 14.72 -26.32 3.82
CA PHE A 141 15.63 -26.81 2.78
C PHE A 141 16.83 -25.88 2.67
N THR A 142 18.05 -26.39 2.64
CA THR A 142 19.25 -25.54 2.44
C THR A 142 19.35 -25.14 0.96
N THR A 143 19.51 -23.84 0.72
CA THR A 143 19.66 -23.25 -0.62
C THR A 143 20.94 -22.42 -0.71
N ALA A 144 21.14 -21.67 -1.80
CA ALA A 144 22.18 -20.65 -1.84
C ALA A 144 21.92 -19.60 -0.74
N PRO A 145 22.95 -19.12 -0.04
CA PRO A 145 22.80 -18.19 1.09
C PRO A 145 21.94 -16.96 0.76
N GLU A 146 22.14 -16.39 -0.43
CA GLU A 146 21.44 -15.22 -0.95
C GLU A 146 19.93 -15.43 -1.04
N PHE A 147 19.51 -16.67 -1.37
CA PHE A 147 18.11 -17.01 -1.40
C PHE A 147 17.48 -16.87 -0.01
N GLY A 148 18.18 -17.29 1.04
CA GLY A 148 17.69 -17.24 2.42
C GLY A 148 17.32 -15.84 2.86
N TRP A 149 18.26 -14.90 2.82
CA TRP A 149 17.98 -13.53 3.26
C TRP A 149 17.07 -12.75 2.30
N ARG A 150 17.06 -13.06 0.99
CA ARG A 150 16.18 -12.39 0.02
C ARG A 150 14.76 -12.97 -0.05
N PHE A 151 14.54 -14.20 0.43
CA PHE A 151 13.25 -14.90 0.29
C PHE A 151 12.07 -14.10 0.83
N SER A 152 12.18 -13.62 2.07
CA SER A 152 11.07 -12.92 2.73
C SER A 152 10.74 -11.60 2.05
N ALA A 153 11.73 -10.88 1.54
CA ALA A 153 11.54 -9.67 0.74
C ALA A 153 10.77 -9.98 -0.56
N ALA A 154 11.14 -11.07 -1.25
CA ALA A 154 10.48 -11.51 -2.49
C ALA A 154 9.03 -11.93 -2.26
N LEU A 155 8.78 -12.66 -1.16
CA LEU A 155 7.44 -13.06 -0.75
C LEU A 155 6.58 -11.83 -0.42
N VAL A 156 7.08 -10.92 0.42
CA VAL A 156 6.34 -9.72 0.84
C VAL A 156 6.10 -8.77 -0.33
N GLY A 157 7.06 -8.62 -1.24
CA GLY A 157 6.86 -7.92 -2.50
C GLY A 157 5.73 -8.52 -3.33
N THR A 158 5.69 -9.85 -3.47
CA THR A 158 4.62 -10.56 -4.18
C THR A 158 3.25 -10.36 -3.50
N LEU A 159 3.19 -10.43 -2.17
CA LEU A 159 1.97 -10.21 -1.40
C LEU A 159 1.49 -8.75 -1.50
N SER A 160 2.39 -7.78 -1.61
CA SER A 160 2.00 -6.37 -1.80
C SER A 160 1.28 -6.14 -3.14
N VAL A 161 1.66 -6.87 -4.20
CA VAL A 161 0.95 -6.88 -5.49
C VAL A 161 -0.46 -7.44 -5.30
N LEU A 162 -0.62 -8.57 -4.61
CA LEU A 162 -1.93 -9.14 -4.30
C LEU A 162 -2.80 -8.13 -3.56
N LEU A 163 -2.27 -7.51 -2.49
CA LEU A 163 -2.99 -6.51 -1.71
C LEU A 163 -3.41 -5.34 -2.59
N LEU A 164 -2.52 -4.83 -3.45
CA LEU A 164 -2.84 -3.71 -4.32
C LEU A 164 -3.97 -4.05 -5.30
N VAL A 165 -3.99 -5.26 -5.87
CA VAL A 165 -5.11 -5.72 -6.72
C VAL A 165 -6.42 -5.68 -5.96
N ARG A 166 -6.45 -6.18 -4.72
CA ARG A 166 -7.66 -6.23 -3.89
C ARG A 166 -8.11 -4.85 -3.44
N ILE A 167 -7.17 -4.00 -3.05
CA ILE A 167 -7.44 -2.61 -2.65
C ILE A 167 -7.97 -1.82 -3.84
N GLY A 168 -7.27 -1.84 -4.97
CA GLY A 168 -7.66 -1.15 -6.21
C GLY A 168 -9.04 -1.61 -6.70
N ARG A 169 -9.29 -2.93 -6.73
CA ARG A 169 -10.61 -3.47 -7.07
C ARG A 169 -11.70 -2.98 -6.12
N ARG A 170 -11.44 -2.95 -4.81
CA ARG A 170 -12.43 -2.52 -3.81
C ARG A 170 -12.72 -1.03 -3.91
N MET A 171 -11.69 -0.22 -4.10
CA MET A 171 -11.82 1.23 -4.30
C MET A 171 -12.58 1.51 -5.60
N PHE A 172 -12.09 1.04 -6.74
CA PHE A 172 -12.62 1.38 -8.06
C PHE A 172 -13.83 0.56 -8.49
N ARG A 173 -14.19 -0.49 -7.74
CA ARG A 173 -15.25 -1.45 -8.07
C ARG A 173 -15.07 -2.13 -9.43
N SER A 174 -13.82 -2.27 -9.87
CA SER A 174 -13.46 -2.87 -11.16
C SER A 174 -12.32 -3.86 -10.98
N THR A 175 -12.54 -5.11 -11.41
CA THR A 175 -11.49 -6.14 -11.44
C THR A 175 -10.36 -5.74 -12.38
N VAL A 176 -10.69 -5.16 -13.55
CA VAL A 176 -9.68 -4.72 -14.54
C VAL A 176 -8.78 -3.64 -13.95
N LEU A 177 -9.34 -2.62 -13.30
CA LEU A 177 -8.54 -1.55 -12.67
C LEU A 177 -7.73 -2.08 -11.48
N GLY A 178 -8.29 -3.02 -10.70
CA GLY A 178 -7.52 -3.71 -9.66
C GLY A 178 -6.32 -4.48 -10.23
N CYS A 179 -6.55 -5.30 -11.26
CA CYS A 179 -5.48 -6.05 -11.93
C CYS A 179 -4.46 -5.14 -12.60
N ALA A 180 -4.87 -4.01 -13.19
CA ALA A 180 -3.95 -3.00 -13.72
C ALA A 180 -3.07 -2.42 -12.61
N ALA A 181 -3.63 -2.09 -11.44
CA ALA A 181 -2.84 -1.61 -10.30
C ALA A 181 -1.79 -2.63 -9.85
N GLY A 182 -2.19 -3.91 -9.71
CA GLY A 182 -1.25 -4.98 -9.38
C GLY A 182 -0.18 -5.18 -10.45
N LEU A 183 -0.57 -5.24 -11.73
CA LEU A 183 0.37 -5.45 -12.82
C LEU A 183 1.39 -4.31 -12.89
N LEU A 184 0.95 -3.05 -12.82
CA LEU A 184 1.84 -1.89 -12.85
C LEU A 184 2.84 -1.89 -11.67
N LEU A 185 2.42 -2.32 -10.47
CA LEU A 185 3.34 -2.51 -9.34
C LEU A 185 4.26 -3.72 -9.55
N ALA A 186 3.75 -4.80 -10.16
CA ALA A 186 4.53 -6.01 -10.44
C ALA A 186 5.67 -5.75 -11.42
N VAL A 187 5.46 -4.85 -12.39
CA VAL A 187 6.42 -4.39 -13.40
C VAL A 187 7.00 -2.99 -13.11
N ASP A 188 7.05 -2.60 -11.83
CA ASP A 188 7.83 -1.45 -11.40
C ASP A 188 9.23 -1.90 -10.99
N GLY A 189 10.27 -1.42 -11.71
CA GLY A 189 11.66 -1.76 -11.43
C GLY A 189 12.10 -1.46 -10.00
N PHE A 190 11.63 -0.34 -9.45
CA PHE A 190 11.97 0.08 -8.10
C PHE A 190 11.39 -0.86 -7.05
N HIS A 191 10.10 -1.21 -7.18
CA HIS A 191 9.47 -2.22 -6.34
C HIS A 191 10.12 -3.59 -6.50
N LEU A 192 10.48 -3.98 -7.74
CA LEU A 192 11.14 -5.25 -8.03
C LEU A 192 12.48 -5.35 -7.29
N VAL A 193 13.37 -4.37 -7.46
CA VAL A 193 14.70 -4.34 -6.84
C VAL A 193 14.60 -4.40 -5.31
N LEU A 194 13.73 -3.61 -4.70
CA LEU A 194 13.50 -3.65 -3.24
C LEU A 194 12.90 -4.97 -2.77
N SER A 195 12.12 -5.66 -3.61
CA SER A 195 11.60 -6.99 -3.28
C SER A 195 12.59 -8.12 -3.54
N ARG A 196 13.71 -7.88 -4.22
CA ARG A 196 14.75 -8.89 -4.50
C ARG A 196 16.02 -8.68 -3.67
N THR A 197 16.03 -7.68 -2.80
CA THR A 197 17.15 -7.33 -1.93
C THR A 197 16.69 -7.43 -0.48
N ALA A 198 17.51 -7.93 0.43
CA ALA A 198 17.17 -8.02 1.86
C ALA A 198 17.20 -6.64 2.56
N LEU A 199 16.22 -5.80 2.23
CA LEU A 199 16.04 -4.44 2.72
C LEU A 199 14.76 -4.27 3.54
N LEU A 200 14.75 -3.28 4.43
CA LEU A 200 13.60 -2.99 5.27
C LEU A 200 12.44 -2.32 4.51
N ASP A 201 12.73 -1.57 3.45
CA ASP A 201 11.75 -0.68 2.81
C ASP A 201 10.58 -1.42 2.14
N ILE A 202 10.78 -2.66 1.68
CA ILE A 202 9.70 -3.49 1.12
C ILE A 202 8.70 -3.93 2.20
N PHE A 203 9.17 -4.23 3.41
CA PHE A 203 8.31 -4.57 4.54
C PHE A 203 7.54 -3.36 5.05
N LEU A 204 8.18 -2.19 5.11
CA LEU A 204 7.52 -0.93 5.43
C LEU A 204 6.39 -0.63 4.44
N LEU A 205 6.70 -0.70 3.14
CA LEU A 205 5.70 -0.53 2.07
C LEU A 205 4.52 -1.48 2.27
N PHE A 206 4.80 -2.77 2.49
CA PHE A 206 3.78 -3.78 2.67
C PHE A 206 2.87 -3.48 3.86
N PHE A 207 3.42 -3.18 5.04
CA PHE A 207 2.61 -2.92 6.23
C PHE A 207 1.83 -1.60 6.13
N VAL A 208 2.37 -0.56 5.51
CA VAL A 208 1.64 0.68 5.20
C VAL A 208 0.47 0.41 4.24
N LEU A 209 0.71 -0.36 3.18
CA LEU A 209 -0.33 -0.75 2.22
C LEU A 209 -1.40 -1.64 2.86
N ALA A 210 -0.99 -2.60 3.70
CA ALA A 210 -1.89 -3.48 4.43
C ALA A 210 -2.75 -2.69 5.43
N ALA A 211 -2.15 -1.75 6.17
CA ALA A 211 -2.88 -0.85 7.07
C ALA A 211 -3.91 -0.02 6.30
N PHE A 212 -3.55 0.52 5.13
CA PHE A 212 -4.51 1.20 4.27
C PHE A 212 -5.63 0.28 3.78
N GLY A 213 -5.30 -0.96 3.40
CA GLY A 213 -6.29 -1.98 3.03
C GLY A 213 -7.27 -2.29 4.16
N ALA A 214 -6.77 -2.46 5.39
CA ALA A 214 -7.58 -2.65 6.59
C ALA A 214 -8.46 -1.41 6.87
N LEU A 215 -7.95 -0.21 6.66
CA LEU A 215 -8.69 1.04 6.79
C LEU A 215 -9.85 1.14 5.77
N VAL A 216 -9.63 0.73 4.51
CA VAL A 216 -10.69 0.63 3.49
C VAL A 216 -11.72 -0.44 3.87
N LEU A 217 -11.30 -1.54 4.51
CA LEU A 217 -12.22 -2.56 5.02
C LEU A 217 -13.03 -2.05 6.22
N ASP A 218 -12.44 -1.27 7.13
CA ASP A 218 -13.15 -0.63 8.24
C ASP A 218 -14.22 0.33 7.72
N ARG A 219 -13.86 1.17 6.74
CA ARG A 219 -14.76 2.07 6.03
C ARG A 219 -16.01 1.34 5.51
N ASP A 220 -15.79 0.21 4.85
CA ASP A 220 -16.86 -0.61 4.27
C ASP A 220 -17.68 -1.31 5.36
N ALA A 221 -17.02 -1.85 6.39
CA ALA A 221 -17.70 -2.50 7.51
C ALA A 221 -18.60 -1.51 8.26
N THR A 222 -18.13 -0.29 8.52
CA THR A 222 -18.91 0.78 9.15
C THR A 222 -20.16 1.11 8.32
N ARG A 223 -20.02 1.29 7.00
CA ARG A 223 -21.17 1.55 6.12
C ARG A 223 -22.18 0.41 6.09
N ARG A 224 -21.71 -0.84 6.03
CA ARG A 224 -22.59 -2.03 6.11
C ARG A 224 -23.29 -2.17 7.45
N ARG A 225 -22.66 -1.79 8.56
CA ARG A 225 -23.29 -1.78 9.88
C ARG A 225 -24.42 -0.75 9.92
N TRP A 226 -24.20 0.46 9.40
CA TRP A 226 -25.24 1.48 9.29
C TRP A 226 -26.38 1.06 8.37
N ALA A 227 -26.09 0.54 7.19
CA ALA A 227 -27.12 0.09 6.25
C ALA A 227 -28.04 -0.96 6.88
N ARG A 228 -27.47 -2.02 7.45
CA ARG A 228 -28.24 -3.09 8.11
C ARG A 228 -29.06 -2.60 9.29
N ALA A 229 -28.52 -1.69 10.10
CA ALA A 229 -29.24 -1.15 11.26
C ALA A 229 -30.43 -0.28 10.83
N LEU A 230 -30.27 0.55 9.80
CA LEU A 230 -31.38 1.34 9.25
C LEU A 230 -32.44 0.43 8.59
N GLU A 231 -32.02 -0.63 7.89
CA GLU A 231 -32.94 -1.65 7.34
C GLU A 231 -33.70 -2.40 8.44
N SER A 232 -33.12 -2.58 9.63
CA SER A 232 -33.80 -3.16 10.79
C SER A 232 -34.64 -2.15 11.59
N GLY A 233 -34.88 -0.94 11.06
CA GLY A 233 -35.75 0.07 11.70
C GLY A 233 -35.07 0.99 12.71
N LEU A 234 -33.73 1.06 12.75
CA LEU A 234 -33.03 2.04 13.59
C LEU A 234 -33.40 3.48 13.20
N ASP A 235 -33.84 4.28 14.16
CA ASP A 235 -33.96 5.74 13.99
C ASP A 235 -32.62 6.44 14.30
N PRO A 236 -31.89 6.96 13.30
CA PRO A 236 -30.60 7.62 13.49
C PRO A 236 -30.72 9.00 14.16
N THR A 237 -31.94 9.53 14.31
CA THR A 237 -32.21 10.82 14.95
C THR A 237 -32.46 10.69 16.46
N ALA A 238 -32.74 9.48 16.93
CA ALA A 238 -32.91 9.17 18.34
C ALA A 238 -31.64 9.51 19.15
N PRO A 239 -31.78 10.06 20.38
CA PRO A 239 -30.64 10.46 21.18
C PRO A 239 -29.87 9.27 21.73
N GLY A 240 -28.57 9.47 21.95
CA GLY A 240 -27.70 8.51 22.64
C GLY A 240 -27.56 7.17 21.89
N ARG A 241 -27.51 6.07 22.66
CA ARG A 241 -27.28 4.72 22.12
C ARG A 241 -28.45 4.20 21.29
N ALA A 242 -29.67 4.69 21.53
CA ALA A 242 -30.87 4.29 20.79
C ALA A 242 -30.78 4.62 19.29
N GLY A 243 -30.07 5.69 18.91
CA GLY A 243 -29.82 6.07 17.52
C GLY A 243 -28.49 5.55 16.94
N ARG A 244 -27.97 4.44 17.45
CA ARG A 244 -26.68 3.86 17.03
C ARG A 244 -26.82 2.41 16.60
N PRO A 245 -26.03 1.96 15.61
CA PRO A 245 -25.94 0.54 15.30
C PRO A 245 -25.62 -0.29 16.55
N PRO A 246 -26.20 -1.50 16.67
CA PRO A 246 -26.02 -2.34 17.84
C PRO A 246 -24.54 -2.65 18.09
N GLY A 247 -24.20 -2.75 19.38
CA GLY A 247 -22.85 -3.11 19.83
C GLY A 247 -22.60 -4.63 19.79
N GLY A 248 -21.65 -5.09 20.60
CA GLY A 248 -21.29 -6.50 20.74
C GLY A 248 -20.04 -6.89 19.93
N TRP A 249 -19.39 -7.98 20.34
CA TRP A 249 -18.09 -8.41 19.82
C TRP A 249 -18.09 -8.61 18.29
N ARG A 250 -19.19 -9.10 17.71
CA ARG A 250 -19.34 -9.25 16.24
C ARG A 250 -19.38 -7.92 15.49
N ASN A 251 -19.72 -6.83 16.18
CA ASN A 251 -19.83 -5.48 15.63
C ASN A 251 -18.67 -4.56 16.06
N TRP A 252 -17.68 -5.09 16.78
CA TRP A 252 -16.46 -4.36 17.09
C TRP A 252 -15.74 -3.96 15.81
N PRO A 253 -15.04 -2.82 15.80
CA PRO A 253 -14.32 -2.35 14.62
C PRO A 253 -12.99 -3.11 14.47
N TRP A 254 -13.05 -4.42 14.24
CA TRP A 254 -11.85 -5.27 14.14
C TRP A 254 -10.87 -4.79 13.07
N TRP A 255 -11.37 -4.29 11.94
CA TRP A 255 -10.54 -3.71 10.88
C TRP A 255 -9.82 -2.43 11.31
N ARG A 256 -10.42 -1.64 12.21
CA ARG A 256 -9.76 -0.48 12.84
C ARG A 256 -8.63 -0.90 13.76
N LEU A 257 -8.86 -1.91 14.60
CA LEU A 257 -7.82 -2.45 15.47
C LEU A 257 -6.70 -3.10 14.66
N ALA A 258 -7.04 -3.85 13.60
CA ALA A 258 -6.08 -4.40 12.65
C ALA A 258 -5.26 -3.30 11.96
N THR A 259 -5.88 -2.16 11.63
CA THR A 259 -5.16 -0.98 11.10
C THR A 259 -4.11 -0.50 12.11
N GLY A 260 -4.46 -0.43 13.40
CA GLY A 260 -3.53 -0.11 14.48
C GLY A 260 -2.36 -1.09 14.59
N VAL A 261 -2.65 -2.39 14.59
CA VAL A 261 -1.62 -3.45 14.61
C VAL A 261 -0.69 -3.35 13.41
N LEU A 262 -1.23 -3.18 12.19
CA LEU A 262 -0.44 -3.09 10.96
C LEU A 262 0.41 -1.81 10.90
N LEU A 263 -0.09 -0.69 11.42
CA LEU A 263 0.72 0.51 11.62
C LEU A 263 1.82 0.28 12.66
N GLY A 264 1.55 -0.53 13.68
CA GLY A 264 2.54 -0.94 14.69
C GLY A 264 3.65 -1.78 14.06
N CYS A 265 3.29 -2.71 13.17
CA CYS A 265 4.24 -3.45 12.36
C CYS A 265 5.06 -2.51 11.45
N ALA A 266 4.42 -1.58 10.73
CA ALA A 266 5.13 -0.61 9.90
C ALA A 266 6.13 0.23 10.72
N PHE A 267 5.70 0.73 11.88
CA PHE A 267 6.54 1.50 12.80
C PHE A 267 7.71 0.67 13.35
N ALA A 268 7.48 -0.62 13.60
CA ALA A 268 8.49 -1.58 14.00
C ALA A 268 9.43 -2.04 12.87
N VAL A 269 9.20 -1.59 11.63
CA VAL A 269 10.18 -1.71 10.53
C VAL A 269 11.00 -0.42 10.42
N LYS A 270 10.32 0.73 10.41
CA LYS A 270 10.97 2.04 10.25
C LYS A 270 10.10 3.16 10.80
N TRP A 271 10.73 4.16 11.44
CA TRP A 271 10.01 5.27 12.08
C TRP A 271 9.26 6.18 11.11
N SER A 272 9.63 6.20 9.82
CA SER A 272 8.89 6.95 8.79
C SER A 272 7.44 6.50 8.62
N ALA A 273 7.05 5.33 9.15
CA ALA A 273 5.65 4.92 9.23
C ALA A 273 4.78 5.89 10.04
N LEU A 274 5.36 6.62 11.00
CA LEU A 274 4.63 7.58 11.84
C LEU A 274 3.98 8.70 11.03
N PHE A 275 4.52 9.02 9.85
CA PHE A 275 3.94 10.03 8.97
C PHE A 275 2.54 9.66 8.47
N PHE A 276 2.23 8.35 8.39
CA PHE A 276 0.93 7.85 7.94
C PHE A 276 -0.12 7.81 9.04
N VAL A 277 0.28 7.76 10.32
CA VAL A 277 -0.63 7.65 11.47
C VAL A 277 -1.65 8.78 11.55
N PRO A 278 -1.26 10.09 11.56
CA PRO A 278 -2.23 11.17 11.64
C PRO A 278 -3.15 11.22 10.41
N VAL A 279 -2.62 10.86 9.24
CA VAL A 279 -3.38 10.85 7.99
C VAL A 279 -4.42 9.73 7.98
N PHE A 280 -4.06 8.52 8.41
CA PHE A 280 -5.00 7.40 8.46
C PHE A 280 -6.04 7.60 9.55
N ALA A 281 -5.67 8.21 10.69
CA ALA A 281 -6.61 8.65 11.71
C ALA A 281 -7.60 9.68 11.16
N LEU A 282 -7.12 10.68 10.41
CA LEU A 282 -7.97 11.67 9.75
C LEU A 282 -8.94 11.03 8.76
N LEU A 283 -8.46 10.13 7.90
CA LEU A 283 -9.31 9.40 6.94
C LEU A 283 -10.39 8.59 7.66
N MET A 284 -10.02 7.88 8.73
CA MET A 284 -10.96 7.12 9.56
C MET A 284 -12.06 8.00 10.13
N PHE A 285 -11.67 9.15 10.70
CA PHE A 285 -12.59 10.13 11.27
C PHE A 285 -13.54 10.70 10.20
N LEU A 286 -13.00 11.17 9.07
CA LEU A 286 -13.78 11.75 7.99
C LEU A 286 -14.74 10.73 7.36
N TRP A 287 -14.34 9.46 7.26
CA TRP A 287 -15.20 8.41 6.73
C TRP A 287 -16.31 8.00 7.70
N ASP A 288 -16.07 8.00 9.01
CA ASP A 288 -17.10 7.80 10.03
C ASP A 288 -18.13 8.94 10.00
N VAL A 289 -17.66 10.20 9.95
CA VAL A 289 -18.53 11.37 9.79
C VAL A 289 -19.34 11.25 8.50
N GLY A 290 -18.71 10.85 7.39
CA GLY A 290 -19.38 10.66 6.11
C GLY A 290 -20.45 9.56 6.13
N ALA A 291 -20.20 8.45 6.84
CA ALA A 291 -21.17 7.38 7.01
C ALA A 291 -22.38 7.85 7.84
N ARG A 292 -22.14 8.57 8.95
CA ARG A 292 -23.19 9.15 9.81
C ARG A 292 -24.03 10.19 9.07
N LYS A 293 -23.38 11.08 8.29
CA LYS A 293 -24.08 12.03 7.39
C LYS A 293 -24.96 11.30 6.38
N SER A 294 -24.45 10.21 5.79
CA SER A 294 -25.21 9.41 4.82
C SER A 294 -26.41 8.70 5.46
N ALA A 295 -26.29 8.32 6.74
CA ALA A 295 -27.35 7.71 7.53
C ALA A 295 -28.36 8.73 8.12
N GLY A 296 -28.15 10.05 7.99
CA GLY A 296 -29.07 11.06 8.50
C GLY A 296 -28.93 11.37 10.00
N VAL A 297 -27.80 11.04 10.62
CA VAL A 297 -27.52 11.36 12.03
C VAL A 297 -27.50 12.88 12.25
N ARG A 298 -28.14 13.38 13.33
CA ARG A 298 -28.28 14.82 13.62
C ARG A 298 -26.96 15.56 13.85
N ARG A 299 -26.03 14.99 14.62
CA ARG A 299 -24.75 15.63 15.01
C ARG A 299 -23.56 14.75 14.63
N PRO A 300 -23.32 14.50 13.33
CA PRO A 300 -22.40 13.46 12.86
C PRO A 300 -20.94 13.66 13.31
N TRP A 301 -20.49 14.92 13.43
CA TRP A 301 -19.15 15.25 13.92
C TRP A 301 -18.98 14.95 15.40
N ARG A 302 -19.86 15.51 16.25
CA ARG A 302 -19.87 15.27 17.70
C ARG A 302 -19.99 13.78 18.01
N ASP A 303 -20.86 13.09 17.31
CA ASP A 303 -21.13 11.68 17.55
C ASP A 303 -19.96 10.79 17.09
N THR A 304 -19.19 11.22 16.09
CA THR A 304 -17.93 10.55 15.73
C THR A 304 -16.86 10.82 16.78
N LEU A 305 -16.77 12.03 17.32
CA LEU A 305 -15.86 12.34 18.43
C LEU A 305 -16.14 11.46 19.66
N LEU A 306 -17.40 11.32 20.05
CA LEU A 306 -17.76 10.57 21.26
C LEU A 306 -17.69 9.05 21.07
N ASP A 307 -18.21 8.52 19.97
CA ASP A 307 -18.31 7.07 19.77
C ASP A 307 -17.12 6.48 19.00
N GLY A 308 -16.48 7.28 18.13
CA GLY A 308 -15.48 6.81 17.16
C GLY A 308 -14.04 6.96 17.67
N VAL A 309 -13.71 8.11 18.26
CA VAL A 309 -12.34 8.42 18.75
C VAL A 309 -11.86 7.45 19.82
N PRO A 310 -12.67 6.97 20.79
CA PRO A 310 -12.20 5.94 21.72
C PRO A 310 -11.65 4.68 21.03
N TRP A 311 -12.26 4.25 19.92
CA TRP A 311 -11.74 3.14 19.12
C TRP A 311 -10.49 3.49 18.32
N MET A 312 -10.31 4.76 17.95
CA MET A 312 -9.08 5.24 17.32
C MET A 312 -7.93 5.25 18.33
N VAL A 313 -8.21 5.66 19.57
CA VAL A 313 -7.24 5.59 20.68
C VAL A 313 -6.86 4.14 20.96
N LEU A 314 -7.83 3.22 20.98
CA LEU A 314 -7.53 1.79 21.16
C LEU A 314 -6.71 1.22 20.00
N ALA A 315 -6.93 1.67 18.76
CA ALA A 315 -6.07 1.31 17.63
C ALA A 315 -4.64 1.88 17.77
N GLY A 316 -4.51 3.10 18.29
CA GLY A 316 -3.20 3.69 18.65
C GLY A 316 -2.49 2.93 19.78
N LEU A 317 -3.25 2.45 20.76
CA LEU A 317 -2.71 1.57 21.80
C LEU A 317 -2.26 0.22 21.21
N ALA A 318 -3.05 -0.37 20.32
CA ALA A 318 -2.67 -1.60 19.62
C ALA A 318 -1.37 -1.41 18.81
N MET A 319 -1.22 -0.26 18.14
CA MET A 319 0.02 0.12 17.45
C MET A 319 1.23 0.12 18.39
N ALA A 320 1.10 0.77 19.56
CA ALA A 320 2.17 0.85 20.55
C ALA A 320 2.52 -0.53 21.14
N VAL A 321 1.50 -1.34 21.47
CA VAL A 321 1.69 -2.71 21.97
C VAL A 321 2.39 -3.57 20.92
N THR A 322 1.95 -3.51 19.66
CA THR A 322 2.60 -4.23 18.57
C THR A 322 4.06 -3.81 18.42
N TYR A 323 4.36 -2.51 18.44
CA TYR A 323 5.73 -2.02 18.37
C TYR A 323 6.61 -2.62 19.47
N VAL A 324 6.20 -2.48 20.74
CA VAL A 324 6.97 -3.01 21.88
C VAL A 324 7.12 -4.53 21.81
N ALA A 325 6.10 -5.26 21.34
CA ALA A 325 6.17 -6.71 21.20
C ALA A 325 7.27 -7.17 20.23
N THR A 326 7.62 -6.37 19.22
CA THR A 326 8.71 -6.72 18.29
C THR A 326 10.09 -6.65 18.95
N TRP A 327 10.23 -5.90 20.05
CA TRP A 327 11.43 -5.85 20.89
C TRP A 327 11.50 -6.98 21.92
N SER A 328 10.61 -7.98 21.84
CA SER A 328 10.57 -9.10 22.79
C SER A 328 11.92 -9.83 22.92
N GLY A 329 12.63 -10.06 21.81
CA GLY A 329 13.98 -10.64 21.83
C GLY A 329 14.94 -9.83 22.72
N TRP A 330 14.98 -8.51 22.56
CA TRP A 330 15.78 -7.61 23.41
C TRP A 330 15.29 -7.55 24.86
N LEU A 331 13.97 -7.50 25.08
CA LEU A 331 13.37 -7.39 26.42
C LEU A 331 13.64 -8.64 27.27
N PHE A 332 13.51 -9.83 26.67
CA PHE A 332 13.68 -11.11 27.34
C PHE A 332 15.12 -11.63 27.32
N SER A 333 15.98 -11.08 26.47
CA SER A 333 17.43 -11.33 26.48
C SER A 333 18.15 -10.45 27.51
N GLN A 334 19.32 -10.92 27.95
CA GLN A 334 20.28 -10.10 28.70
C GLN A 334 21.38 -9.54 27.79
N GLU A 335 21.44 -9.98 26.54
CA GLU A 335 22.52 -9.72 25.59
C GLU A 335 22.28 -8.52 24.67
N GLY A 336 21.20 -7.77 24.82
CA GLY A 336 20.93 -6.63 23.94
C GLY A 336 21.89 -5.45 24.15
N TYR A 337 22.12 -4.65 23.11
CA TYR A 337 22.84 -3.38 23.29
C TYR A 337 22.05 -2.45 24.23
N TYR A 338 22.73 -1.79 25.16
CA TYR A 338 22.11 -1.03 26.28
C TYR A 338 21.15 -1.83 27.16
N ARG A 339 21.19 -3.17 27.12
CA ARG A 339 20.24 -4.00 27.89
C ARG A 339 20.52 -4.03 29.39
N LEU A 340 21.80 -4.05 29.78
CA LEU A 340 22.26 -4.09 31.17
C LEU A 340 23.14 -2.89 31.48
N ALA A 341 22.88 -2.21 32.59
CA ALA A 341 23.61 -1.02 33.01
C ALA A 341 25.08 -1.33 33.33
N GLU A 342 25.36 -2.52 33.88
CA GLU A 342 26.73 -2.97 34.19
C GLU A 342 27.68 -2.97 32.96
N ARG A 343 27.16 -3.17 31.75
CA ARG A 343 27.95 -3.17 30.50
C ARG A 343 28.26 -1.77 29.99
N TYR A 344 27.53 -0.76 30.47
CA TYR A 344 27.62 0.63 30.00
C TYR A 344 27.58 1.57 31.21
N PRO A 345 28.65 1.60 32.04
CA PRO A 345 28.66 2.33 33.32
C PRO A 345 28.45 3.84 33.15
N ASP A 346 28.82 4.39 31.99
CA ASP A 346 28.68 5.82 31.67
C ASP A 346 27.29 6.17 31.08
N ALA A 347 26.44 5.17 30.80
CA ALA A 347 25.10 5.37 30.28
C ALA A 347 24.07 5.46 31.41
N ASN A 348 23.03 6.27 31.21
CA ASN A 348 21.95 6.46 32.19
C ASN A 348 20.95 5.27 32.21
N LEU A 349 21.44 4.08 32.53
CA LEU A 349 20.69 2.82 32.51
C LEU A 349 20.31 2.35 33.93
N SER A 350 19.38 1.40 34.01
CA SER A 350 18.92 0.80 35.26
C SER A 350 18.69 -0.70 35.12
N ASP A 351 19.20 -1.48 36.08
CA ASP A 351 18.99 -2.94 36.14
C ASP A 351 17.88 -3.34 37.13
N LYS A 352 17.04 -2.38 37.56
CA LYS A 352 15.88 -2.69 38.41
C LYS A 352 14.94 -3.67 37.69
N PRO A 353 14.45 -4.73 38.35
CA PRO A 353 13.53 -5.68 37.71
C PRO A 353 12.30 -4.97 37.12
N ILE A 354 11.88 -5.41 35.93
CA ILE A 354 10.71 -4.91 35.17
C ILE A 354 10.85 -3.46 34.67
N ILE A 355 11.11 -2.50 35.56
CA ILE A 355 11.21 -1.07 35.21
C ILE A 355 12.51 -0.75 34.48
N GLY A 356 13.62 -1.39 34.87
CA GLY A 356 14.94 -1.20 34.28
C GLY A 356 14.97 -1.50 32.77
N PRO A 357 14.54 -2.68 32.31
CA PRO A 357 14.48 -2.98 30.88
C PRO A 357 13.64 -1.99 30.06
N LEU A 358 12.50 -1.52 30.60
CA LEU A 358 11.67 -0.52 29.93
C LEU A 358 12.37 0.85 29.86
N TRP A 359 13.02 1.26 30.94
CA TRP A 359 13.83 2.49 30.97
C TRP A 359 15.01 2.42 30.01
N ASN A 360 15.74 1.30 30.01
CA ASN A 360 16.87 1.06 29.13
C ASN A 360 16.44 1.06 27.66
N LEU A 361 15.24 0.53 27.35
CA LEU A 361 14.66 0.61 26.02
C LEU A 361 14.36 2.07 25.63
N VAL A 362 13.89 2.92 26.56
CA VAL A 362 13.74 4.37 26.32
C VAL A 362 15.09 5.01 26.01
N GLN A 363 16.14 4.68 26.77
CA GLN A 363 17.50 5.19 26.51
C GLN A 363 18.03 4.75 25.15
N TYR A 364 17.78 3.50 24.75
CA TYR A 364 18.06 3.01 23.40
C TYR A 364 17.38 3.89 22.33
N HIS A 365 16.09 4.19 22.50
CA HIS A 365 15.35 5.02 21.56
C HIS A 365 15.84 6.47 21.53
N GLN A 366 16.28 7.01 22.67
CA GLN A 366 16.91 8.33 22.72
C GLN A 366 18.22 8.37 21.94
N ALA A 367 19.06 7.33 22.07
CA ALA A 367 20.28 7.20 21.27
C ALA A 367 19.96 7.08 19.77
N ALA A 368 18.94 6.29 19.39
CA ALA A 368 18.52 6.13 18.00
C ALA A 368 17.99 7.44 17.40
N LEU A 369 17.25 8.21 18.18
CA LEU A 369 16.81 9.55 17.79
C LEU A 369 17.99 10.52 17.65
N GLY A 370 18.95 10.46 18.58
CA GLY A 370 20.19 11.24 18.50
C GLY A 370 20.95 10.99 17.20
N PHE A 371 21.12 9.72 16.82
CA PHE A 371 21.71 9.34 15.53
C PHE A 371 20.94 9.93 14.35
N HIS A 372 19.60 9.81 14.34
CA HIS A 372 18.80 10.31 13.22
C HIS A 372 18.83 11.84 13.07
N ASN A 373 19.07 12.59 14.15
CA ASN A 373 19.21 14.04 14.13
C ASN A 373 20.60 14.51 13.63
N GLN A 374 21.57 13.61 13.54
CA GLN A 374 22.96 13.89 13.11
C GLN A 374 23.31 13.16 11.80
N LEU A 375 22.29 12.77 11.03
CA LEU A 375 22.49 12.04 9.78
C LEU A 375 22.62 13.01 8.59
N ASP A 376 23.71 13.78 8.57
CA ASP A 376 24.01 14.82 7.57
C ASP A 376 25.32 14.58 6.81
N ASP A 377 26.00 13.45 7.05
CA ASP A 377 27.20 13.04 6.33
C ASP A 377 26.94 12.84 4.82
N PRO A 378 27.69 13.53 3.92
CA PRO A 378 27.49 13.42 2.48
C PRO A 378 27.76 12.01 1.94
N HIS A 379 26.89 11.52 1.06
CA HIS A 379 27.02 10.24 0.39
C HIS A 379 26.88 10.36 -1.13
N LYS A 380 27.72 9.63 -1.89
CA LYS A 380 27.75 9.70 -3.37
C LYS A 380 26.38 9.48 -4.00
N TYR A 381 25.58 8.52 -3.52
CA TYR A 381 24.25 8.23 -4.07
C TYR A 381 23.08 8.95 -3.38
N GLN A 382 23.34 9.92 -2.49
CA GLN A 382 22.25 10.65 -1.82
C GLN A 382 21.40 11.41 -2.84
N SER A 383 20.08 11.47 -2.61
CA SER A 383 19.12 12.17 -3.47
C SER A 383 17.98 12.78 -2.66
N TRP A 384 17.30 13.76 -3.27
CA TRP A 384 16.32 14.61 -2.61
C TRP A 384 14.89 14.36 -3.09
N PRO A 385 13.86 14.67 -2.29
CA PRO A 385 12.46 14.35 -2.62
C PRO A 385 11.93 14.96 -3.93
N TRP A 386 12.44 16.11 -4.37
CA TRP A 386 12.09 16.68 -5.68
C TRP A 386 12.71 15.93 -6.88
N GLN A 387 13.71 15.07 -6.65
CA GLN A 387 14.34 14.23 -7.67
C GLN A 387 13.68 12.86 -7.78
N TRP A 388 13.08 12.34 -6.70
CA TRP A 388 12.65 10.94 -6.64
C TRP A 388 11.63 10.58 -7.71
N LEU A 389 10.53 11.33 -7.83
CA LEU A 389 9.49 11.04 -8.84
C LEU A 389 9.95 11.28 -10.28
N LEU A 390 11.01 12.06 -10.46
CA LEU A 390 11.62 12.33 -11.77
C LEU A 390 12.67 11.28 -12.14
N LEU A 391 12.97 10.33 -11.24
CA LEU A 391 14.11 9.43 -11.34
C LEU A 391 15.41 10.21 -11.52
N GLY A 392 15.56 11.36 -10.86
CA GLY A 392 16.66 12.27 -11.11
C GLY A 392 18.03 11.75 -10.64
N ARG A 393 18.04 10.78 -9.72
CA ARG A 393 19.24 10.15 -9.17
C ARG A 393 18.89 8.78 -8.54
N PRO A 394 19.05 7.66 -9.28
CA PRO A 394 18.89 6.31 -8.78
C PRO A 394 20.06 5.92 -7.86
N VAL A 395 19.96 4.74 -7.25
CA VAL A 395 20.98 4.21 -6.32
C VAL A 395 21.48 2.88 -6.85
N ALA A 396 22.78 2.78 -7.13
CA ALA A 396 23.41 1.53 -7.52
C ALA A 396 23.53 0.62 -6.30
N PHE A 397 22.92 -0.57 -6.37
CA PHE A 397 23.03 -1.58 -5.30
C PHE A 397 24.17 -2.55 -5.57
N HIS A 398 24.42 -2.85 -6.84
CA HIS A 398 25.47 -3.75 -7.30
C HIS A 398 26.01 -3.26 -8.63
N TRP A 399 27.32 -3.35 -8.82
CA TRP A 399 28.00 -3.07 -10.08
C TRP A 399 29.21 -4.00 -10.23
N THR A 400 29.36 -4.63 -11.38
CA THR A 400 30.60 -5.26 -11.80
C THR A 400 30.80 -5.12 -13.32
N GLY A 401 32.05 -4.90 -13.73
CA GLY A 401 32.46 -4.97 -15.14
C GLY A 401 32.99 -6.35 -15.54
N ASP A 402 33.07 -7.26 -14.57
CA ASP A 402 33.59 -8.61 -14.76
C ASP A 402 32.46 -9.58 -15.14
N GLY A 403 32.78 -10.59 -15.94
CA GLY A 403 31.85 -11.68 -16.29
C GLY A 403 31.65 -11.86 -17.80
N PRO A 404 31.30 -13.07 -18.26
CA PRO A 404 31.14 -13.35 -19.68
C PRO A 404 29.75 -12.90 -20.19
N CYS A 405 29.73 -11.93 -21.11
CA CYS A 405 28.52 -11.53 -21.85
C CYS A 405 28.64 -11.72 -23.38
N GLY A 406 29.74 -12.31 -23.86
CA GLY A 406 29.99 -12.52 -25.29
C GLY A 406 30.49 -11.27 -26.05
N ALA A 407 30.86 -10.20 -25.33
CA ALA A 407 31.41 -8.96 -25.88
C ALA A 407 32.77 -8.60 -25.24
N ALA A 408 33.47 -7.61 -25.79
CA ALA A 408 34.77 -7.16 -25.30
C ALA A 408 34.70 -6.44 -23.93
N SER A 409 33.56 -5.82 -23.63
CA SER A 409 33.30 -5.15 -22.35
C SER A 409 31.88 -5.50 -21.90
N CYS A 410 31.76 -5.93 -20.65
CA CYS A 410 30.53 -6.37 -20.04
C CYS A 410 30.20 -5.50 -18.83
N ALA A 411 28.93 -5.43 -18.48
CA ALA A 411 28.44 -4.77 -17.30
C ALA A 411 27.30 -5.58 -16.68
N GLU A 412 27.31 -5.66 -15.36
CA GLU A 412 26.23 -6.20 -14.57
C GLU A 412 25.89 -5.19 -13.47
N GLU A 413 24.60 -4.86 -13.37
CA GLU A 413 24.12 -3.86 -12.42
C GLU A 413 22.81 -4.30 -11.78
N VAL A 414 22.68 -4.01 -10.49
CA VAL A 414 21.38 -3.91 -9.83
C VAL A 414 21.18 -2.43 -9.49
N LEU A 415 20.35 -1.75 -10.27
CA LEU A 415 20.07 -0.32 -10.11
C LEU A 415 18.68 -0.12 -9.51
N LEU A 416 18.60 0.55 -8.38
CA LEU A 416 17.32 1.00 -7.82
C LEU A 416 16.78 2.16 -8.66
N LEU A 417 16.04 1.80 -9.71
CA LEU A 417 15.41 2.69 -10.67
C LEU A 417 13.96 2.25 -10.91
N GLY A 418 13.05 3.22 -10.86
CA GLY A 418 11.66 3.01 -11.23
C GLY A 418 11.46 2.81 -12.72
N THR A 419 10.42 2.08 -13.13
CA THR A 419 10.12 1.95 -14.57
C THR A 419 9.80 3.34 -15.15
N PRO A 420 10.63 3.93 -16.03
CA PRO A 420 10.54 5.38 -16.32
C PRO A 420 9.19 5.87 -16.83
N LEU A 421 8.55 5.14 -17.75
CA LEU A 421 7.22 5.52 -18.23
C LEU A 421 6.15 5.50 -17.13
N LEU A 422 6.27 4.61 -16.15
CA LEU A 422 5.38 4.58 -14.99
C LEU A 422 5.68 5.76 -14.05
N TRP A 423 6.94 5.98 -13.71
CA TRP A 423 7.34 7.02 -12.75
C TRP A 423 7.08 8.42 -13.25
N TRP A 424 7.42 8.71 -14.51
CA TRP A 424 7.14 10.01 -15.12
C TRP A 424 5.65 10.27 -15.30
N SER A 425 4.80 9.24 -15.27
CA SER A 425 3.35 9.41 -15.27
C SER A 425 2.78 9.77 -13.88
N PHE A 426 3.54 9.60 -12.79
CA PHE A 426 3.04 9.87 -11.44
C PHE A 426 2.70 11.35 -11.23
N LEU A 427 3.55 12.28 -11.63
CA LEU A 427 3.29 13.72 -11.51
C LEU A 427 2.03 14.17 -12.28
N PRO A 428 1.89 13.90 -13.60
CA PRO A 428 0.66 14.26 -14.30
C PRO A 428 -0.57 13.51 -13.76
N ALA A 429 -0.42 12.25 -13.31
CA ALA A 429 -1.51 11.52 -12.67
C ALA A 429 -1.96 12.17 -11.37
N LEU A 430 -1.05 12.67 -10.53
CA LEU A 430 -1.38 13.39 -9.30
C LEU A 430 -2.12 14.71 -9.58
N VAL A 431 -1.66 15.47 -10.58
CA VAL A 431 -2.35 16.71 -11.00
C VAL A 431 -3.78 16.39 -11.47
N ALA A 432 -3.93 15.38 -12.34
CA ALA A 432 -5.23 14.94 -12.82
C ALA A 432 -6.11 14.39 -11.68
N LEU A 433 -5.52 13.67 -10.71
CA LEU A 433 -6.21 13.13 -9.55
C LEU A 433 -6.75 14.25 -8.64
N ILE A 434 -5.98 15.32 -8.42
CA ILE A 434 -6.43 16.51 -7.68
C ILE A 434 -7.63 17.13 -8.41
N TRP A 435 -7.49 17.43 -9.69
CA TRP A 435 -8.54 18.06 -10.49
C TRP A 435 -9.82 17.22 -10.50
N LEU A 436 -9.71 15.94 -10.89
CA LEU A 436 -10.85 15.02 -10.97
C LEU A 436 -11.44 14.72 -9.59
N GLY A 437 -10.62 14.65 -8.55
CA GLY A 437 -11.03 14.43 -7.17
C GLY A 437 -11.89 15.57 -6.65
N LEU A 438 -11.47 16.82 -6.89
CA LEU A 438 -12.22 18.02 -6.54
C LEU A 438 -13.50 18.14 -7.37
N ALA A 439 -13.40 17.98 -8.69
CA ALA A 439 -14.53 18.11 -9.61
C ALA A 439 -15.63 17.07 -9.35
N ARG A 440 -15.25 15.82 -9.03
CA ARG A 440 -16.19 14.71 -8.78
C ARG A 440 -16.53 14.51 -7.30
N ARG A 441 -15.86 15.23 -6.39
CA ARG A 441 -15.92 15.02 -4.94
C ARG A 441 -15.72 13.54 -4.56
N ASP A 442 -14.76 12.87 -5.22
CA ASP A 442 -14.50 11.44 -5.04
C ASP A 442 -13.58 11.20 -3.83
N TRP A 443 -14.09 10.47 -2.83
CA TRP A 443 -13.34 10.10 -1.63
C TRP A 443 -12.07 9.28 -1.94
N ARG A 444 -12.05 8.54 -3.06
CA ARG A 444 -10.91 7.72 -3.48
C ARG A 444 -9.70 8.59 -3.79
N ALA A 445 -9.92 9.69 -4.51
CA ALA A 445 -8.87 10.64 -4.85
C ALA A 445 -8.28 11.27 -3.59
N GLY A 446 -9.14 11.72 -2.66
CA GLY A 446 -8.68 12.24 -1.37
C GLY A 446 -7.88 11.21 -0.56
N ALA A 447 -8.31 9.95 -0.55
CA ALA A 447 -7.60 8.87 0.15
C ALA A 447 -6.19 8.62 -0.42
N ILE A 448 -6.09 8.57 -1.74
CA ILE A 448 -4.81 8.36 -2.45
C ILE A 448 -3.88 9.56 -2.22
N LEU A 449 -4.38 10.78 -2.43
CA LEU A 449 -3.58 12.01 -2.27
C LEU A 449 -3.06 12.18 -0.86
N LEU A 450 -3.89 11.91 0.15
CA LEU A 450 -3.48 11.99 1.55
C LEU A 450 -2.40 10.94 1.88
N ALA A 451 -2.52 9.71 1.38
CA ALA A 451 -1.49 8.69 1.57
C ALA A 451 -0.18 9.04 0.86
N VAL A 452 -0.24 9.62 -0.35
CA VAL A 452 0.94 10.14 -1.06
C VAL A 452 1.59 11.28 -0.29
N ALA A 453 0.80 12.23 0.19
CA ALA A 453 1.28 13.35 0.97
C ALA A 453 1.97 12.88 2.27
N ALA A 454 1.40 11.90 2.97
CA ALA A 454 1.96 11.33 4.19
C ALA A 454 3.38 10.81 3.99
N GLY A 455 3.65 10.10 2.90
CA GLY A 455 4.98 9.51 2.68
C GLY A 455 5.96 10.35 1.87
N LEU A 456 5.54 11.49 1.29
CA LEU A 456 6.44 12.37 0.53
C LEU A 456 6.70 13.72 1.22
N LEU A 457 5.67 14.40 1.73
CA LEU A 457 5.83 15.78 2.23
C LEU A 457 6.80 15.91 3.40
N PRO A 458 6.82 15.01 4.40
CA PRO A 458 7.78 15.13 5.50
C PRO A 458 9.23 15.14 5.03
N TRP A 459 9.56 14.45 3.94
CA TRP A 459 10.92 14.42 3.43
C TRP A 459 11.38 15.77 2.85
N TYR A 460 10.47 16.65 2.41
CA TYR A 460 10.84 18.00 2.02
C TYR A 460 11.33 18.81 3.21
N TRP A 461 10.75 18.61 4.39
CA TRP A 461 11.22 19.24 5.63
C TRP A 461 12.65 18.78 5.95
N PHE A 462 12.88 17.47 6.02
CA PHE A 462 14.21 16.91 6.28
C PHE A 462 15.24 17.26 5.19
N ALA A 463 14.78 17.50 3.96
CA ALA A 463 15.65 17.94 2.88
C ALA A 463 16.19 19.35 3.13
N LEU A 464 15.36 20.24 3.66
CA LEU A 464 15.76 21.60 4.02
C LEU A 464 16.68 21.65 5.24
N GLU A 465 16.64 20.61 6.10
CA GLU A 465 17.56 20.43 7.23
C GLU A 465 18.91 19.79 6.82
N GLY A 466 19.11 19.45 5.55
CA GLY A 466 20.37 18.89 5.06
C GLY A 466 20.58 17.41 5.33
N ARG A 467 19.54 16.67 5.75
CA ARG A 467 19.64 15.24 6.07
C ARG A 467 20.04 14.40 4.85
N THR A 468 20.95 13.46 5.05
CA THR A 468 21.34 12.47 4.02
C THR A 468 20.22 11.46 3.80
N MET A 469 19.76 11.38 2.55
CA MET A 469 18.58 10.61 2.15
C MET A 469 18.74 10.00 0.77
N PHE A 470 17.87 9.04 0.45
CA PHE A 470 17.94 8.24 -0.78
C PHE A 470 16.57 8.01 -1.37
N SER A 471 16.53 7.64 -2.65
CA SER A 471 15.27 7.44 -3.39
C SER A 471 14.41 6.30 -2.84
N PHE A 472 15.01 5.26 -2.22
CA PHE A 472 14.25 4.16 -1.57
C PHE A 472 13.30 4.63 -0.46
N TYR A 473 13.45 5.85 0.07
CA TYR A 473 12.50 6.42 1.03
C TYR A 473 11.12 6.68 0.43
N ALA A 474 11.00 6.73 -0.91
CA ALA A 474 9.73 6.81 -1.61
C ALA A 474 8.95 5.48 -1.64
N ALA A 475 9.57 4.35 -1.26
CA ALA A 475 8.97 3.01 -1.38
C ALA A 475 7.54 2.91 -0.82
N PRO A 476 7.24 3.40 0.41
CA PRO A 476 5.90 3.26 0.97
C PRO A 476 4.81 3.99 0.18
N VAL A 477 5.21 4.94 -0.68
CA VAL A 477 4.29 5.77 -1.46
C VAL A 477 3.98 5.17 -2.83
N VAL A 478 4.86 4.32 -3.38
CA VAL A 478 4.74 3.74 -4.72
C VAL A 478 3.36 3.11 -4.98
N PRO A 479 2.77 2.28 -4.08
CA PRO A 479 1.45 1.70 -4.34
C PRO A 479 0.35 2.75 -4.51
N PHE A 480 0.43 3.88 -3.79
CA PHE A 480 -0.56 4.96 -3.88
C PHE A 480 -0.38 5.78 -5.16
N LEU A 481 0.85 5.97 -5.63
CA LEU A 481 1.14 6.58 -6.93
C LEU A 481 0.59 5.71 -8.07
N VAL A 482 0.75 4.39 -7.98
CA VAL A 482 0.13 3.45 -8.92
C VAL A 482 -1.40 3.55 -8.89
N LEU A 483 -2.02 3.66 -7.69
CA LEU A 483 -3.47 3.91 -7.60
C LEU A 483 -3.89 5.24 -8.22
N ALA A 484 -3.05 6.28 -8.15
CA ALA A 484 -3.32 7.57 -8.80
C ALA A 484 -3.35 7.41 -10.33
N VAL A 485 -2.36 6.73 -10.90
CA VAL A 485 -2.33 6.41 -12.35
C VAL A 485 -3.57 5.62 -12.73
N VAL A 486 -3.90 4.55 -12.00
CA VAL A 486 -5.06 3.70 -12.29
C VAL A 486 -6.39 4.44 -12.16
N TYR A 487 -6.51 5.37 -11.22
CA TYR A 487 -7.68 6.25 -11.12
C TYR A 487 -7.86 7.06 -12.41
N VAL A 488 -6.77 7.64 -12.94
CA VAL A 488 -6.78 8.42 -14.18
C VAL A 488 -7.10 7.53 -15.39
N LEU A 489 -6.50 6.34 -15.48
CA LEU A 489 -6.83 5.35 -16.51
C LEU A 489 -8.32 4.96 -16.47
N GLY A 490 -8.87 4.76 -15.27
CA GLY A 490 -10.30 4.51 -15.09
C GLY A 490 -11.19 5.68 -15.54
N ALA A 491 -10.74 6.92 -15.31
CA ALA A 491 -11.43 8.12 -15.77
C ALA A 491 -11.38 8.27 -17.30
N ILE A 492 -10.27 7.89 -17.95
CA ILE A 492 -10.11 7.87 -19.40
C ILE A 492 -10.96 6.77 -20.03
N ALA A 493 -10.91 5.54 -19.50
CA ALA A 493 -11.64 4.39 -20.03
C ALA A 493 -13.17 4.47 -19.82
N SER A 494 -13.65 5.24 -18.85
CA SER A 494 -15.08 5.41 -18.61
C SER A 494 -15.44 6.85 -18.19
N PRO A 495 -15.45 7.79 -19.15
CA PRO A 495 -15.72 9.21 -18.88
C PRO A 495 -17.13 9.45 -18.31
N ALA A 496 -18.11 8.65 -18.73
CA ALA A 496 -19.53 8.78 -18.37
C ALA A 496 -19.90 8.20 -16.98
N GLY A 497 -18.94 7.64 -16.23
CA GLY A 497 -19.11 7.52 -14.79
C GLY A 497 -18.48 6.30 -14.11
N MET A 498 -17.47 6.57 -13.30
CA MET A 498 -17.23 5.84 -12.04
C MET A 498 -18.37 6.05 -11.01
N SER A 499 -19.33 6.95 -11.31
CA SER A 499 -20.46 7.35 -10.46
C SER A 499 -21.84 6.85 -10.92
N GLY A 500 -21.96 6.19 -12.08
CA GLY A 500 -23.18 5.49 -12.51
C GLY A 500 -24.43 6.35 -12.77
N THR A 501 -24.27 7.61 -13.19
CA THR A 501 -25.36 8.61 -13.11
C THR A 501 -26.04 9.07 -14.41
N ARG A 502 -25.92 8.35 -15.54
CA ARG A 502 -26.84 8.61 -16.67
C ARG A 502 -26.95 7.40 -17.60
N ALA A 503 -28.17 6.86 -17.72
CA ALA A 503 -28.54 6.09 -18.89
C ALA A 503 -28.64 7.09 -20.05
N VAL A 504 -27.80 6.92 -21.05
CA VAL A 504 -27.80 7.72 -22.27
C VAL A 504 -28.47 6.86 -23.32
N THR A 505 -29.58 7.32 -23.88
CA THR A 505 -30.37 6.62 -24.90
C THR A 505 -30.29 7.39 -26.22
N GLY A 506 -30.12 6.71 -27.36
CA GLY A 506 -30.12 7.32 -28.70
C GLY A 506 -28.70 7.52 -29.29
N PRO A 507 -28.49 8.48 -30.20
CA PRO A 507 -27.19 8.74 -30.87
C PRO A 507 -26.04 9.01 -29.88
N ASP A 508 -26.37 9.55 -28.70
CA ASP A 508 -25.43 9.78 -27.61
C ASP A 508 -24.90 8.47 -26.99
N GLU A 509 -25.59 7.33 -27.18
CA GLU A 509 -25.16 6.01 -26.71
C GLU A 509 -24.02 5.45 -27.57
N GLU A 510 -24.10 5.58 -28.89
CA GLU A 510 -23.02 5.19 -29.82
C GLU A 510 -21.78 6.04 -29.57
N ALA A 511 -21.93 7.37 -29.52
CA ALA A 511 -20.82 8.27 -29.18
C ALA A 511 -20.23 7.97 -27.79
N SER A 512 -21.04 7.54 -26.83
CA SER A 512 -20.57 7.12 -25.50
C SER A 512 -19.86 5.76 -25.52
N ARG A 513 -20.27 4.83 -26.38
CA ARG A 513 -19.59 3.54 -26.59
C ARG A 513 -18.24 3.75 -27.26
N ASP A 514 -18.16 4.59 -28.28
CA ASP A 514 -16.91 4.90 -28.98
C ASP A 514 -15.89 5.57 -28.05
N ARG A 515 -16.33 6.55 -27.25
CA ARG A 515 -15.47 7.18 -26.24
C ARG A 515 -14.94 6.18 -25.21
N ARG A 516 -15.75 5.21 -24.79
CA ARG A 516 -15.33 4.14 -23.87
C ARG A 516 -14.35 3.19 -24.54
N LEU A 517 -14.58 2.83 -25.80
CA LEU A 517 -13.68 1.98 -26.59
C LEU A 517 -12.32 2.64 -26.73
N VAL A 518 -12.28 3.87 -27.25
CA VAL A 518 -11.05 4.66 -27.42
C VAL A 518 -10.33 4.82 -26.08
N GLY A 519 -11.05 5.21 -25.02
CA GLY A 519 -10.46 5.34 -23.69
C GLY A 519 -9.89 4.03 -23.14
N SER A 520 -10.55 2.90 -23.40
CA SER A 520 -10.07 1.57 -22.99
C SER A 520 -8.83 1.15 -23.78
N VAL A 521 -8.79 1.44 -25.09
CA VAL A 521 -7.63 1.20 -25.95
C VAL A 521 -6.44 2.04 -25.49
N VAL A 522 -6.64 3.33 -25.22
CA VAL A 522 -5.58 4.22 -24.69
C VAL A 522 -5.06 3.72 -23.36
N ALA A 523 -5.95 3.34 -22.43
CA ALA A 523 -5.55 2.81 -21.13
C ALA A 523 -4.78 1.48 -21.26
N GLY A 524 -5.24 0.58 -22.13
CA GLY A 524 -4.55 -0.68 -22.41
C GLY A 524 -3.18 -0.48 -23.06
N ALA A 525 -3.09 0.42 -24.05
CA ALA A 525 -1.84 0.76 -24.72
C ALA A 525 -0.81 1.33 -23.73
N TYR A 526 -1.23 2.21 -22.82
CA TYR A 526 -0.36 2.72 -21.76
C TYR A 526 0.20 1.60 -20.88
N VAL A 527 -0.65 0.66 -20.43
CA VAL A 527 -0.19 -0.48 -19.60
C VAL A 527 0.81 -1.34 -20.37
N VAL A 528 0.56 -1.62 -21.65
CA VAL A 528 1.49 -2.37 -22.51
C VAL A 528 2.82 -1.62 -22.65
N LEU A 529 2.81 -0.31 -22.89
CA LEU A 529 4.03 0.49 -22.99
C LEU A 529 4.85 0.45 -21.69
N VAL A 530 4.20 0.50 -20.52
CA VAL A 530 4.89 0.35 -19.23
C VAL A 530 5.53 -1.04 -19.11
N VAL A 531 4.84 -2.11 -19.51
CA VAL A 531 5.40 -3.47 -19.49
C VAL A 531 6.61 -3.60 -20.43
N LEU A 532 6.54 -3.02 -21.62
CA LEU A 532 7.66 -3.00 -22.58
C LEU A 532 8.85 -2.18 -22.05
N CYS A 533 8.58 -1.04 -21.42
CA CYS A 533 9.60 -0.23 -20.77
C CYS A 533 10.27 -1.00 -19.63
N PHE A 534 9.50 -1.68 -18.78
CA PHE A 534 10.04 -2.56 -17.74
C PHE A 534 10.90 -3.67 -18.35
N ALA A 535 10.44 -4.33 -19.42
CA ALA A 535 11.20 -5.39 -20.08
C ALA A 535 12.53 -4.88 -20.65
N TYR A 536 12.57 -3.66 -21.20
CA TYR A 536 13.80 -3.02 -21.66
C TYR A 536 14.82 -2.84 -20.52
N PHE A 537 14.35 -2.39 -19.35
CA PHE A 537 15.18 -2.16 -18.16
C PHE A 537 15.42 -3.40 -17.29
N TYR A 538 14.71 -4.50 -17.54
CA TYR A 538 14.78 -5.72 -16.73
C TYR A 538 16.21 -6.21 -16.44
N PRO A 539 17.16 -6.21 -17.42
CA PRO A 539 18.54 -6.64 -17.16
C PRO A 539 19.22 -5.93 -15.98
N ILE A 540 19.02 -4.61 -15.85
CA ILE A 540 19.64 -3.81 -14.77
C ILE A 540 18.86 -3.82 -13.46
N PHE A 541 17.68 -4.44 -13.43
CA PHE A 541 16.90 -4.63 -12.19
C PHE A 541 17.25 -5.94 -11.49
N VAL A 542 17.76 -6.93 -12.23
CA VAL A 542 18.03 -8.28 -11.70
C VAL A 542 19.49 -8.69 -11.80
N GLY A 543 20.38 -7.80 -12.27
CA GLY A 543 21.80 -8.09 -12.40
C GLY A 543 22.09 -9.09 -13.52
N LEU A 544 21.53 -8.92 -14.72
CA LEU A 544 21.99 -9.69 -15.87
C LEU A 544 23.28 -9.08 -16.42
N THR A 545 24.29 -9.91 -16.64
CA THR A 545 25.50 -9.51 -17.36
C THR A 545 25.18 -9.27 -18.83
N ILE A 546 25.38 -8.04 -19.30
CA ILE A 546 25.11 -7.60 -20.68
C ILE A 546 26.32 -6.86 -21.26
N PRO A 547 26.43 -6.71 -22.59
CA PRO A 547 27.43 -5.83 -23.21
C PRO A 547 27.35 -4.41 -22.62
N TYR A 548 28.50 -3.77 -22.42
CA TYR A 548 28.56 -2.42 -21.84
C TYR A 548 27.76 -1.40 -22.66
N GLU A 549 27.75 -1.52 -23.99
CA GLU A 549 26.97 -0.65 -24.87
C GLU A 549 25.45 -0.79 -24.62
N ASP A 550 24.98 -2.03 -24.40
CA ASP A 550 23.58 -2.29 -24.06
C ASP A 550 23.22 -1.70 -22.70
N TRP A 551 24.12 -1.81 -21.72
CA TRP A 551 23.96 -1.17 -20.43
C TRP A 551 23.91 0.36 -20.57
N SER A 552 24.85 0.94 -21.31
CA SER A 552 24.95 2.39 -21.50
C SER A 552 23.70 2.94 -22.21
N ALA A 553 23.15 2.24 -23.18
CA ALA A 553 21.90 2.61 -23.86
C ALA A 553 20.68 2.68 -22.92
N ARG A 554 20.75 2.07 -21.73
CA ARG A 554 19.71 2.16 -20.70
C ARG A 554 19.87 3.40 -19.83
N MET A 555 21.01 4.08 -19.84
CA MET A 555 21.23 5.29 -19.05
C MET A 555 20.65 6.53 -19.72
N TRP A 556 19.31 6.62 -19.76
CA TRP A 556 18.59 7.66 -20.49
C TRP A 556 18.86 9.10 -20.03
N LEU A 557 19.32 9.30 -18.78
CA LEU A 557 19.71 10.61 -18.26
C LEU A 557 21.23 10.75 -18.07
N ASP A 558 22.02 9.95 -18.78
CA ASP A 558 23.49 9.94 -18.78
C ASP A 558 24.06 9.99 -17.35
N GLY A 559 25.04 10.87 -17.11
CA GLY A 559 25.72 11.05 -15.82
C GLY A 559 24.84 11.52 -14.66
N ARG A 560 23.54 11.73 -14.86
CA ARG A 560 22.61 11.90 -13.73
C ARG A 560 22.24 10.58 -13.09
N TRP A 561 22.22 9.49 -13.86
CA TRP A 561 21.89 8.17 -13.34
C TRP A 561 23.09 7.50 -12.68
N ILE A 562 24.27 7.55 -13.30
CA ILE A 562 25.47 6.84 -12.82
C ILE A 562 26.74 7.67 -13.06
#